data_AF-A0A970KHJ2-F1
#
_entry.id   AF-A0A970KHJ2-F1
#
_cell.length_a   1.000
_cell.length_b   1.000
_cell.length_c   1.000
_cell.angle_alpha   90.00
_cell.angle_beta   90.00
_cell.angle_gamma   90.00
#
_symmetry.space_group_name_H-M   'P 1'
#
loop_
_entity.id
_entity.type
_entity.pdbx_description
1 polymer ?
#
loop_
_entity_poly.entity_id
_entity_poly.type
_entity_poly.pdbx_seq_one_letter_code
_entity_poly.pdbx_strand_id
1 'polypeptide(L)' 'MVFIKDFITFISHHVYSIHFILILVFSGFISLFFNTDQAYFYGNYKDFVISFFAGIANIVLALILINIKIIHTKFF' A
#
# COMPACT_ATOMS: atom_id res chain seq x y z
N MET A 1 3.55 -28.38 -10.49
CA MET A 1 3.83 -27.23 -11.37
C MET A 1 2.59 -26.41 -11.71
N VAL A 2 1.42 -27.04 -11.92
CA VAL A 2 0.12 -26.36 -12.14
C VAL A 2 -0.27 -25.46 -10.96
N PHE A 3 -0.18 -25.96 -9.72
CA PHE A 3 -0.57 -25.23 -8.50
C PHE A 3 0.17 -23.90 -8.28
N ILE A 4 1.47 -23.83 -8.64
CA ILE A 4 2.27 -22.61 -8.48
C ILE A 4 1.82 -21.55 -9.48
N LYS A 5 1.49 -21.96 -10.71
CA LYS A 5 0.99 -21.06 -11.75
C LYS A 5 -0.37 -20.47 -11.35
N ASP A 6 -1.26 -21.30 -10.82
CA ASP A 6 -2.58 -20.87 -10.38
C ASP A 6 -2.49 -19.91 -9.19
N PHE A 7 -1.60 -20.19 -8.24
CA PHE A 7 -1.35 -19.33 -7.10
C PHE A 7 -0.78 -17.96 -7.50
N ILE A 8 0.19 -17.94 -8.42
CA ILE A 8 0.75 -16.69 -8.97
C ILE A 8 -0.33 -15.89 -9.72
N THR A 9 -1.18 -16.58 -10.49
CA THR A 9 -2.28 -15.93 -11.23
C THR A 9 -3.32 -15.35 -10.28
N PHE A 10 -3.66 -16.08 -9.20
CA PHE A 10 -4.56 -15.61 -8.15
C PHE A 10 -4.01 -14.37 -7.44
N ILE A 11 -2.75 -14.41 -7.01
CA ILE A 11 -2.05 -13.28 -6.40
C ILE A 11 -2.01 -12.10 -7.37
N SER A 12 -1.68 -12.32 -8.64
CA SER A 12 -1.64 -11.27 -9.64
C SER A 12 -2.99 -10.57 -9.76
N HIS A 13 -4.08 -11.34 -9.82
CA HIS A 13 -5.42 -10.78 -9.99
C HIS A 13 -5.93 -10.01 -8.76
N HIS A 14 -5.53 -10.43 -7.55
CA HIS A 14 -6.00 -9.83 -6.30
C HIS A 14 -5.09 -8.70 -5.79
N VAL A 15 -3.77 -8.89 -5.84
CA VAL A 15 -2.77 -7.93 -5.34
C VAL A 15 -2.56 -6.77 -6.32
N TYR A 16 -2.70 -6.99 -7.63
CA TYR A 16 -2.69 -5.90 -8.63
C TYR A 16 -4.08 -5.33 -8.93
N SER A 17 -5.10 -5.74 -8.15
CA SER A 17 -6.42 -5.14 -8.25
C SER A 17 -6.34 -3.66 -7.91
N ILE A 18 -7.07 -2.83 -8.67
CA ILE A 18 -7.15 -1.39 -8.41
C ILE A 18 -7.67 -1.12 -6.99
N HIS A 19 -8.53 -2.00 -6.47
CA HIS A 19 -9.07 -1.92 -5.12
C HIS A 19 -7.99 -2.05 -4.04
N PHE A 20 -7.03 -2.96 -4.21
CA PHE A 20 -5.93 -3.13 -3.26
C PHE A 20 -4.99 -1.91 -3.25
N ILE A 21 -4.71 -1.37 -4.43
CA ILE A 21 -3.94 -0.12 -4.57
C ILE A 21 -4.65 1.03 -3.87
N LEU A 22 -5.96 1.18 -4.05
CA LEU A 22 -6.75 2.22 -3.37
C LEU A 22 -6.73 2.05 -1.85
N ILE A 23 -6.87 0.82 -1.34
CA ILE A 23 -6.76 0.53 0.10
C ILE A 23 -5.40 0.97 0.65
N LEU A 24 -4.31 0.67 -0.05
CA LEU A 24 -2.97 1.12 0.36
C LEU A 24 -2.86 2.64 0.39
N VAL A 25 -3.36 3.34 -0.63
CA VAL A 25 -3.37 4.81 -0.67
C VAL A 25 -4.18 5.39 0.49
N PHE A 26 -5.40 4.89 0.73
CA PHE A 26 -6.25 5.35 1.83
C PHE A 26 -5.62 5.06 3.20
N SER A 27 -5.07 3.86 3.39
CA SER A 27 -4.36 3.52 4.63
C SER A 27 -3.13 4.40 4.85
N GLY A 28 -2.43 4.75 3.77
CA GLY A 28 -1.30 5.68 3.79
C GLY A 28 -1.70 7.06 4.26
N PHE A 29 -2.79 7.61 3.72
CA PHE A 29 -3.33 8.90 4.12
C PHE A 29 -3.90 8.93 5.53
N ILE A 30 -4.62 7.89 5.95
CA ILE A 30 -5.11 7.77 7.33
C ILE A 30 -3.92 7.75 8.30
N SER A 31 -2.87 6.99 7.99
CA SER A 31 -1.68 6.93 8.83
C SER A 31 -0.94 8.27 8.87
N LEU A 32 -0.80 8.95 7.72
CA LEU A 32 -0.08 10.23 7.62
C LEU A 32 -0.79 11.40 8.29
N PHE A 33 -2.12 11.49 8.17
CA PHE A 33 -2.87 12.65 8.66
C PHE A 33 -3.59 12.34 9.97
N PHE A 34 -4.42 11.29 10.03
CA PHE A 34 -5.22 11.03 11.23
C PHE A 34 -4.37 10.56 12.41
N ASN A 35 -3.53 9.54 12.21
CA ASN A 35 -2.75 8.97 13.31
C ASN A 35 -1.60 9.87 13.74
N THR A 36 -0.93 10.50 12.78
CA THR A 36 0.15 11.46 13.04
C THR A 36 -0.36 12.69 13.79
N ASP A 37 -1.48 13.30 13.37
CA ASP A 37 -2.03 14.49 14.03
C ASP A 37 -2.51 14.16 15.45
N GLN A 38 -3.15 13.01 15.65
CA GLN A 38 -3.51 12.54 16.98
C GLN A 38 -2.26 12.32 17.85
N ALA A 39 -1.27 11.59 17.37
CA ALA A 39 -0.05 11.30 18.14
C ALA A 39 0.73 12.59 18.48
N TYR A 40 0.75 13.57 17.57
CA TYR A 40 1.33 14.89 17.82
C TYR A 40 0.55 15.64 18.92
N PHE A 41 -0.78 15.67 18.84
CA PHE A 41 -1.64 16.37 19.79
C PHE A 41 -1.57 15.78 21.20
N TYR A 42 -1.46 14.45 21.33
CA TYR A 42 -1.34 13.75 22.61
C TYR A 42 0.11 13.61 23.12
N GLY A 43 1.10 14.19 22.45
CA GLY A 43 2.51 14.15 22.87
C GLY A 43 3.20 12.80 22.72
N ASN A 44 2.60 11.86 21.97
CA ASN A 44 3.14 10.53 21.72
C ASN A 44 4.09 10.53 20.51
N TYR A 45 5.26 11.15 20.67
CA TYR A 45 6.26 11.30 19.60
C TYR A 45 6.67 9.98 18.92
N LYS A 46 6.71 8.86 19.65
CA LYS A 46 7.03 7.56 19.08
C LYS A 46 5.96 7.10 18.08
N ASP A 47 4.69 7.24 18.44
CA ASP A 47 3.57 6.82 17.60
C ASP A 47 3.39 7.76 16.41
N PHE A 48 3.76 9.04 16.57
CA PHE A 48 3.86 10.00 15.47
C PHE A 48 4.86 9.53 14.41
N VAL A 49 6.08 9.20 14.82
CA VAL A 49 7.14 8.78 13.91
C VAL A 49 6.74 7.49 13.18
N ILE A 50 6.21 6.50 13.91
CA ILE A 50 5.77 5.23 13.32
C ILE A 50 4.64 5.44 12.31
N SER A 51 3.62 6.23 12.68
CA SER A 51 2.46 6.48 11.80
C SER A 51 2.84 7.27 10.55
N PHE A 52 3.73 8.25 10.68
CA PHE A 52 4.26 9.01 9.56
C PHE A 52 5.01 8.12 8.57
N PHE A 53 5.96 7.32 9.04
CA PHE A 53 6.74 6.42 8.17
C PHE A 53 5.89 5.28 7.59
N ALA A 54 4.94 4.73 8.35
CA ALA A 54 4.00 3.72 7.85
C ALA A 54 3.12 4.28 6.72
N GLY A 55 2.69 5.54 6.85
CA GLY A 55 1.89 6.18 5.80
C GLY A 55 2.68 6.42 4.52
N ILE A 56 3.94 6.89 4.63
CA ILE A 56 4.85 7.01 3.48
C ILE A 56 5.09 5.65 2.84
N ALA A 57 5.37 4.60 3.63
CA ALA A 57 5.62 3.26 3.13
C ALA A 57 4.42 2.72 2.32
N ASN A 58 3.20 2.93 2.80
CA ASN A 58 1.98 2.51 2.10
C ASN A 58 1.78 3.25 0.76
N ILE A 59 2.06 4.55 0.72
CA ILE A 59 1.98 5.34 -0.53
C ILE A 59 3.04 4.88 -1.54
N VAL A 60 4.29 4.68 -1.09
CA VAL A 60 5.37 4.18 -1.94
C VAL A 60 5.04 2.80 -2.50
N LEU A 61 4.51 1.90 -1.65
CA LEU A 61 4.09 0.57 -2.07
C LEU A 61 2.97 0.63 -3.12
N ALA A 62 1.98 1.50 -2.93
CA ALA A 62 0.92 1.72 -3.91
C ALA A 62 1.47 2.20 -5.27
N LEU A 63 2.43 3.15 -5.26
CA LEU A 63 3.07 3.64 -6.47
C LEU A 63 3.86 2.54 -7.19
N ILE A 64 4.58 1.69 -6.45
CA ILE A 64 5.29 0.53 -7.03
C ILE A 64 4.29 -0.41 -7.71
N LEU A 65 3.19 -0.75 -7.05
CA LEU A 65 2.15 -1.63 -7.60
C LEU A 65 1.48 -1.05 -8.84
N ILE A 66 1.26 0.27 -8.89
CA ILE A 66 0.76 0.96 -10.10
C ILE A 66 1.76 0.80 -11.26
N ASN A 67 3.05 1.02 -11.03
CA ASN A 67 4.07 0.87 -12.07
C ASN A 67 4.15 -0.57 -12.58
N ILE A 68 4.15 -1.55 -11.68
CA ILE A 68 4.13 -2.97 -12.04
C ILE A 68 2.89 -3.31 -12.87
N LYS A 69 1.71 -2.80 -12.50
CA LYS A 69 0.47 -3.01 -13.24
C LYS A 69 0.53 -2.42 -14.65
N ILE A 70 1.02 -1.19 -14.79
CA ILE A 70 1.17 -0.53 -16.10
C ILE A 70 2.12 -1.33 -17.01
N ILE A 71 3.24 -1.82 -16.47
CA ILE A 71 4.18 -2.68 -17.20
C ILE A 71 3.45 -3.97 -17.60
N HIS A 72 2.79 -4.64 -16.67
CA HIS A 72 2.10 -5.89 -16.97
C HIS A 72 1.01 -5.73 -18.04
N THR A 73 0.18 -4.68 -18.00
CA THR A 73 -0.84 -4.41 -19.05
C THR A 73 -0.24 -4.05 -20.40
N LYS A 74 0.99 -3.53 -20.45
CA LYS A 74 1.65 -3.18 -21.72
C LYS A 74 2.41 -4.34 -22.36
N PHE A 75 2.93 -5.27 -21.55
CA PHE A 75 3.78 -6.37 -22.01
C PHE A 75 3.04 -7.72 -22.13
N PHE A 76 1.84 -7.83 -21.57
CA PHE A 76 0.97 -9.01 -21.61
C PHE A 76 -0.45 -8.62 -22.03
#